data_AF-A0A931AZC4-F1
#
_entry.id   AF-A0A931AZC4-F1
#
_cell.length_a   1.000
_cell.length_b   1.000
_cell.length_c   1.000
_cell.angle_alpha   90.00
_cell.angle_beta   90.00
_cell.angle_gamma   90.00
#
_symmetry.space_group_name_H-M   'P 1'
#
loop_
_entity.id
_entity.type
_entity.pdbx_description
1 polymer ?
#
loop_
_entity_poly.entity_id
_entity_poly.type
_entity_poly.pdbx_seq_one_letter_code
_entity_poly.pdbx_strand_id
1 'polypeptide(L)' 'MQVYGIDAIIRIVSHLAFIYLAFWSLRSLRIDMFFKKLHDTQIRMTIVLFSIFLGYIASNFFLEIIALCRNLFVSL' A
#
# COMPACT_ATOMS: atom_id res chain seq x y z
N MET A 1 -5.05 27.22 4.78
CA MET A 1 -3.97 26.39 5.37
C MET A 1 -4.46 25.12 6.07
N GLN A 2 -5.65 25.08 6.70
CA GLN A 2 -6.15 23.89 7.41
C GLN A 2 -6.58 22.71 6.52
N VAL A 3 -7.05 22.97 5.30
CA VAL A 3 -7.48 21.92 4.35
C VAL A 3 -6.34 20.96 4.00
N TYR A 4 -5.11 21.46 3.92
CA TYR A 4 -3.91 20.63 3.64
C TYR A 4 -3.60 19.60 4.74
N GLY A 5 -3.96 19.88 6.00
CA GLY A 5 -3.68 18.97 7.10
C GLY A 5 -4.54 17.71 7.03
N ILE A 6 -5.83 17.86 6.72
CA ILE A 6 -6.78 16.75 6.63
C ILE A 6 -6.45 15.87 5.43
N ASP A 7 -6.20 16.46 4.26
CA ASP A 7 -5.79 15.71 3.06
C ASP A 7 -4.49 14.93 3.28
N ALA A 8 -3.51 15.54 3.96
CA ALA A 8 -2.26 14.85 4.29
C ALA A 8 -2.48 13.66 5.24
N ILE A 9 -3.32 13.81 6.27
CA ILE A 9 -3.67 12.73 7.20
C ILE A 9 -4.35 11.58 6.46
N ILE A 10 -5.34 11.87 5.61
CA ILE A 10 -6.03 10.86 4.80
C ILE A 10 -5.02 10.10 3.93
N ARG A 11 -4.08 10.81 3.30
CA ARG A 11 -3.04 10.19 2.47
C ARG A 11 -2.15 9.25 3.28
N ILE A 12 -1.66 9.69 4.43
CA ILE A 12 -0.79 8.90 5.32
C ILE A 12 -1.52 7.64 5.80
N VAL A 13 -2.76 7.81 6.29
CA VAL A 13 -3.57 6.69 6.79
C VAL A 13 -3.86 5.69 5.67
N SER A 14 -4.19 6.15 4.46
CA SER A 14 -4.38 5.29 3.30
C SER A 14 -3.12 4.47 3.00
N HIS A 15 -1.95 5.13 2.90
CA HIS A 15 -0.70 4.42 2.61
C HIS A 15 -0.40 3.35 3.67
N LEU A 16 -0.51 3.68 4.96
CA LEU A 16 -0.26 2.73 6.03
C LEU A 16 -1.25 1.55 6.02
N ALA A 17 -2.53 1.81 5.75
CA ALA A 17 -3.56 0.77 5.65
C ALA A 17 -3.27 -0.20 4.49
N PHE A 18 -2.96 0.30 3.30
CA PHE A 18 -2.65 -0.53 2.14
C PHE A 18 -1.33 -1.29 2.28
N ILE A 19 -0.31 -0.70 2.92
CA ILE A 19 0.95 -1.41 3.23
C ILE A 19 0.69 -2.58 4.19
N TYR A 20 -0.14 -2.37 5.22
CA TYR A 20 -0.53 -3.44 6.13
C TYR A 20 -1.30 -4.56 5.41
N LEU A 21 -2.26 -4.20 4.55
CA LEU A 21 -3.01 -5.17 3.74
C LEU A 21 -2.10 -5.94 2.77
N ALA A 22 -1.15 -5.27 2.13
CA ALA A 22 -0.16 -5.91 1.26
C ALA A 22 0.74 -6.88 2.04
N PHE A 23 1.18 -6.50 3.24
CA PHE A 23 1.96 -7.35 4.12
C PHE A 23 1.20 -8.59 4.59
N TRP A 24 -0.06 -8.41 4.98
CA TRP A 24 -0.93 -9.51 5.36
C TRP A 24 -1.18 -10.47 4.19
N SER A 25 -1.41 -9.93 2.99
CA SER A 25 -1.59 -10.72 1.76
C SER A 25 -0.34 -11.50 1.37
N LEU A 26 0.83 -10.85 1.36
CA LEU A 26 2.12 -11.48 1.03
C LEU A 26 2.50 -12.59 2.01
N ARG A 27 2.16 -12.45 3.30
CA ARG A 27 2.35 -13.52 4.29
C ARG A 27 1.47 -14.74 4.05
N SER A 28 0.31 -14.58 3.43
CA SER A 28 -0.57 -15.71 3.08
C SER A 28 -0.04 -16.53 1.91
N LEU A 29 0.89 -15.99 1.12
CA LEU A 29 1.54 -16.73 0.06
C LEU A 29 2.57 -17.70 0.66
N ARG A 30 2.60 -18.94 0.17
CA ARG A 30 3.63 -19.93 0.53
C ARG A 30 4.97 -19.57 -0.13
N ILE A 31 5.57 -18.48 0.33
CA ILE A 31 6.85 -17.95 -0.14
C ILE A 31 7.97 -18.98 0.09
N ASP A 32 7.83 -19.86 1.09
CA ASP A 32 8.77 -20.95 1.41
C ASP A 32 9.02 -21.94 0.26
N MET A 33 8.11 -22.02 -0.74
CA MET A 33 8.33 -22.87 -1.91
C MET A 33 9.23 -22.22 -2.97
N PHE A 34 9.33 -20.89 -2.99
CA PHE A 34 10.12 -20.15 -3.98
C PHE A 34 11.55 -19.87 -3.52
N PHE A 35 11.80 -19.86 -2.21
CA PHE A 35 13.10 -19.50 -1.65
C PHE A 35 13.81 -20.69 -1.00
N LYS A 36 15.14 -20.78 -1.18
CA LYS A 36 15.97 -21.81 -0.53
C LYS A 36 15.97 -21.60 0.99
N LYS A 37 15.75 -22.70 1.74
CA LYS A 37 15.61 -22.81 3.21
C LYS A 37 16.68 -22.13 4.10
N LEU A 38 17.75 -21.54 3.55
CA LEU A 38 18.86 -20.98 4.35
C LEU A 38 18.73 -19.47 4.67
N HIS A 39 17.73 -18.75 4.13
CA HIS A 39 17.70 -17.28 4.20
C HIS A 39 16.41 -16.68 4.79
N ASP A 40 15.93 -17.20 5.92
CA ASP A 40 14.68 -16.76 6.57
C ASP A 40 14.62 -15.25 6.92
N THR A 41 15.76 -14.63 7.22
CA THR A 41 15.84 -13.19 7.49
C THR A 41 15.71 -12.36 6.22
N GLN A 42 16.37 -12.78 5.14
CA GLN A 42 16.30 -12.08 3.84
C GLN A 42 14.90 -12.18 3.25
N ILE A 43 14.24 -13.34 3.36
CA ILE A 43 12.85 -13.54 2.90
C ILE A 43 11.90 -12.59 3.63
N ARG A 44 12.04 -12.47 4.96
CA ARG A 44 11.22 -11.52 5.74
C ARG A 44 11.45 -10.06 5.34
N MET A 45 12.69 -9.65 5.12
CA MET A 45 13.02 -8.30 4.65
C MET A 45 12.42 -8.03 3.27
N THR A 46 12.52 -9.00 2.35
CA THR A 46 11.91 -8.90 1.02
C THR A 46 10.40 -8.73 1.13
N ILE A 47 9.71 -9.52 1.96
CA ILE A 47 8.26 -9.39 2.16
C ILE A 47 7.91 -7.98 2.65
N VAL A 48 8.63 -7.43 3.65
CA VAL A 48 8.38 -6.08 4.16
C VAL A 48 8.58 -5.02 3.07
N LEU A 49 9.71 -5.06 2.36
CA LEU A 49 10.00 -4.10 1.29
C LEU A 49 8.96 -4.17 0.16
N PHE A 50 8.59 -5.39 -0.24
CA PHE A 50 7.60 -5.61 -1.28
C PHE A 50 6.19 -5.17 -0.84
N SER A 51 5.88 -5.30 0.45
CA SER A 51 4.63 -4.80 1.02
C SER A 51 4.55 -3.28 0.98
N ILE A 52 5.66 -2.59 1.26
CA ILE A 52 5.73 -1.13 1.15
C ILE A 52 5.51 -0.71 -0.30
N PHE A 53 6.20 -1.37 -1.24
CA PHE A 53 6.07 -1.08 -2.66
C PHE A 53 4.63 -1.30 -3.18
N LEU A 54 4.07 -2.49 -2.96
CA LEU A 54 2.71 -2.82 -3.39
C LEU A 54 1.67 -1.95 -2.70
N GLY A 55 1.78 -1.75 -1.39
CA GLY A 55 0.86 -0.92 -0.61
C GLY A 55 0.90 0.54 -1.03
N TYR A 56 2.07 1.08 -1.34
CA TYR A 56 2.20 2.44 -1.86
C TYR A 56 1.53 2.62 -3.22
N ILE A 57 1.74 1.68 -4.15
CA ILE A 57 1.10 1.71 -5.48
C ILE A 57 -0.41 1.58 -5.35
N ALA A 58 -0.89 0.59 -4.60
CA ALA A 58 -2.32 0.36 -4.39
C ALA A 58 -3.01 1.56 -3.73
N SER A 59 -2.38 2.17 -2.73
CA SER A 59 -2.90 3.38 -2.10
C SER A 59 -2.92 4.58 -3.04
N ASN A 60 -1.89 4.77 -3.87
CA ASN A 60 -1.91 5.86 -4.86
C ASN A 60 -3.03 5.66 -5.86
N PHE A 61 -3.16 4.45 -6.40
CA PHE A 61 -4.25 4.10 -7.30
C PHE A 61 -5.63 4.38 -6.67
N PHE A 62 -5.81 3.98 -5.40
CA PHE A 62 -7.06 4.20 -4.68
C PHE A 62 -7.39 5.70 -4.51
N LEU A 63 -6.41 6.50 -4.08
CA LEU A 63 -6.58 7.94 -3.91
C LEU A 63 -6.78 8.67 -5.24
N GLU A 64 -6.11 8.21 -6.31
CA GLU A 64 -6.27 8.75 -7.66
C GLU A 64 -7.67 8.50 -8.20
N ILE A 65 -8.24 7.31 -7.98
CA ILE A 65 -9.65 7.03 -8.32
C ILE A 65 -10.58 7.99 -7.59
N ILE A 66 -10.38 8.21 -6.29
CA ILE A 66 -11.22 9.15 -5.51
C ILE A 66 -11.12 10.56 -6.10
N ALA A 67 -9.92 11.00 -6.47
CA ALA A 67 -9.70 12.30 -7.08
C ALA A 67 -10.37 12.41 -8.46
N LEU A 68 -10.25 11.38 -9.31
CA LEU A 68 -10.91 11.29 -10.61
C LEU A 68 -12.43 11.34 -10.47
N CYS A 69 -13.00 10.59 -9.54
CA CYS A 69 -14.43 10.63 -9.24
C CYS A 69 -14.86 12.03 -8.79
N ARG A 70 -14.13 12.65 -7.85
CA ARG A 70 -14.44 14.03 -7.40
C ARG A 70 -14.42 15.01 -8.58
N ASN A 71 -13.41 14.94 -9.44
CA ASN A 71 -13.30 15.82 -10.60
C ASN A 71 -14.46 15.63 -11.57
N LEU A 72 -14.88 14.38 -11.84
CA LEU A 72 -16.01 14.08 -12.70
C LEU A 72 -17.32 14.71 -12.19
N PHE A 73 -17.62 14.56 -10.89
CA PHE A 73 -18.85 15.11 -10.31
C PHE A 73 -18.84 16.63 -10.14
N VAL A 74 -17.68 17.26 -9.95
CA VAL A 74 -17.56 18.73 -9.87
C VAL A 74 -17.65 19.38 -11.26
N SER A 75 -17.27 18.64 -12.32
CA SER A 75 -17.33 19.13 -13.70
C SER A 75 -18.72 19.03 -14.37
N LEU A 76 -19.70 18.42 -13.69
CA LEU A 76 -21.07 18.19 -14.18
C LEU A 76 -22.04 19.14 -13.48
#